data_AF-A0A962TJ55-F1
#
_entry.id   AF-A0A962TJ55-F1
#
_cell.length_a   1.000
_cell.length_b   1.000
_cell.length_c   1.000
_cell.angle_alpha   90.00
_cell.angle_beta   90.00
_cell.angle_gamma   90.00
#
_symmetry.space_group_name_H-M   'P 1'
#
loop_
_entity.id
_entity.type
_entity.pdbx_description
1 polymer ?
#
loop_
_entity_poly.entity_id
_entity_poly.type
_entity_poly.pdbx_seq_one_letter_code
_entity_poly.pdbx_strand_id
1 'polypeptide(L)'
;MKNDAIGKPLGTDLDQLRALTDEDIVLDEDSPYDPNDPFAVEAFWANAIVTSGGGVATTLATLHRARGPGRKPRKQALTVRYSPEVIAYFKGTGQGWQTRMDEALKEWIAQRLR
;
A
#
# COMPACT_ATOMS: atom_id res chain seq x y z
N MET A 1 -53.01 3.64 -15.41
CA MET A 1 -52.05 4.17 -14.43
C MET A 1 -51.28 2.99 -13.86
N LYS A 2 -50.01 2.82 -14.24
CA LYS A 2 -49.17 1.70 -13.76
C LYS A 2 -48.50 2.15 -12.47
N ASN A 3 -48.78 1.43 -11.37
CA ASN A 3 -48.14 1.66 -10.09
C ASN A 3 -46.85 0.83 -10.05
N ASP A 4 -45.73 1.45 -10.40
CA ASP A 4 -44.40 0.85 -10.28
C ASP A 4 -43.90 1.01 -8.84
N ALA A 5 -44.15 -0.01 -8.01
CA ALA A 5 -43.45 -0.21 -6.74
C ALA A 5 -42.72 -1.56 -6.80
N ILE A 6 -41.65 -1.63 -7.61
CA ILE A 6 -40.78 -2.82 -7.77
C ILE A 6 -39.53 -2.66 -6.88
N GLY A 7 -39.75 -2.40 -5.59
CA GLY A 7 -38.69 -2.35 -4.59
C GLY A 7 -39.19 -3.01 -3.31
N LYS A 8 -38.40 -3.91 -2.73
CA LYS A 8 -38.69 -4.44 -1.39
C LYS A 8 -38.81 -3.24 -0.45
N PRO A 9 -39.92 -3.09 0.31
CA PRO A 9 -40.06 -1.94 1.20
C PRO A 9 -38.88 -1.92 2.17
N LEU A 10 -38.33 -0.73 2.42
CA LEU A 10 -37.29 -0.54 3.42
C LEU A 10 -37.85 -1.10 4.74
N GLY A 11 -37.22 -2.12 5.32
CA GLY A 11 -37.69 -2.74 6.56
C GLY A 11 -37.57 -1.82 7.78
N THR A 12 -37.05 -0.61 7.57
CA THR A 12 -36.76 0.38 8.59
C THR A 12 -37.72 1.54 8.44
N ASP A 13 -38.47 1.83 9.51
CA ASP A 13 -39.33 3.01 9.59
C ASP A 13 -38.45 4.27 9.71
N LEU A 14 -38.35 5.01 8.60
CA LEU A 14 -37.53 6.22 8.52
C LEU A 14 -38.14 7.38 9.31
N ASP A 15 -39.46 7.41 9.52
CA ASP A 15 -40.12 8.46 10.29
C ASP A 15 -39.84 8.27 11.78
N GLN A 16 -39.79 7.02 12.24
CA GLN A 16 -39.33 6.70 13.60
C GLN A 16 -37.85 7.04 13.81
N LEU A 17 -36.96 6.69 12.88
CA LEU A 17 -35.54 7.02 13.01
C LEU A 17 -35.28 8.52 13.08
N ARG A 18 -35.98 9.32 12.27
CA ARG A 18 -35.84 10.78 12.28
C ARG A 18 -36.41 11.44 13.54
N ALA A 19 -37.34 10.77 14.22
CA ALA A 19 -37.91 11.23 15.47
C ALA A 19 -37.02 10.89 16.69
N LEU A 20 -36.08 9.97 16.54
CA LEU A 20 -35.07 9.71 17.57
C LEU A 20 -34.05 10.85 17.58
N THR A 21 -33.70 11.30 18.78
CA THR A 21 -32.59 12.22 18.98
C THR A 21 -31.31 11.41 19.07
N ASP A 22 -30.34 11.71 18.21
CA ASP A 22 -29.01 11.11 18.31
C ASP A 22 -28.30 11.61 19.59
N GLU A 23 -27.53 10.74 20.23
CA GLU A 23 -26.62 11.13 21.30
C GLU A 23 -25.38 11.83 20.71
N ASP A 24 -24.78 12.73 21.48
CA ASP A 24 -23.55 13.42 21.07
C ASP A 24 -22.40 12.42 20.92
N ILE A 25 -21.67 12.53 19.80
CA ILE A 25 -20.45 11.76 19.58
C ILE A 25 -19.36 12.34 20.49
N VAL A 26 -18.86 11.53 21.42
CA VAL A 26 -17.74 11.90 22.29
C VAL A 26 -16.45 11.90 21.47
N LEU A 27 -15.74 13.04 21.48
CA LEU A 27 -14.39 13.14 20.93
C LEU A 27 -13.38 12.66 21.97
N ASP A 28 -12.48 11.78 21.56
CA ASP A 28 -11.45 11.17 22.39
C ASP A 28 -10.03 11.50 21.88
N GLU A 29 -9.01 10.96 22.56
CA GLU A 29 -7.60 11.17 22.19
C GLU A 29 -7.23 10.55 20.82
N ASP A 30 -7.98 9.54 20.37
CA ASP A 30 -7.79 8.87 19.08
C ASP A 30 -8.49 9.60 17.92
N SER A 31 -9.32 10.61 18.22
CA SER A 31 -10.03 11.40 17.24
C SER A 31 -9.06 12.33 16.48
N PRO A 32 -8.88 12.16 15.15
CA PRO A 32 -7.80 12.80 14.41
C PRO A 32 -7.94 14.33 14.30
N TYR A 33 -9.14 14.86 14.45
CA TYR A 33 -9.48 16.28 14.52
C TYR A 33 -10.91 16.44 15.06
N ASP A 34 -11.27 17.65 15.53
CA ASP A 34 -12.65 18.00 15.88
C ASP A 34 -13.44 18.41 14.62
N PRO A 35 -14.47 17.66 14.20
CA PRO A 35 -15.26 18.00 13.02
C PRO A 35 -16.12 19.26 13.17
N ASN A 36 -16.39 19.70 14.40
CA ASN A 36 -17.19 20.88 14.69
C ASN A 36 -16.35 22.16 14.82
N ASP A 37 -15.01 22.06 14.79
CA ASP A 37 -14.09 23.21 14.72
C ASP A 37 -13.62 23.43 13.26
N PRO A 38 -14.04 24.54 12.61
CA PRO A 38 -13.65 24.84 11.24
C PRO A 38 -12.13 24.92 11.02
N PHE A 39 -11.36 25.37 12.02
CA PHE A 39 -9.91 25.48 11.90
C PHE A 39 -9.22 24.11 11.95
N ALA A 40 -9.71 23.22 12.82
CA ALA A 40 -9.21 21.84 12.91
C ALA A 40 -9.51 21.06 11.62
N VAL A 41 -10.71 21.23 11.05
CA VAL A 41 -11.09 20.67 9.75
C VAL A 41 -10.15 21.16 8.66
N GLU A 42 -9.97 22.47 8.51
CA GLU A 42 -9.11 23.02 7.46
C GLU A 42 -7.67 22.51 7.58
N ALA A 43 -7.10 22.53 8.80
CA ALA A 43 -5.74 22.07 9.05
C ALA A 43 -5.54 20.59 8.71
N PHE A 44 -6.51 19.72 9.05
CA PHE A 44 -6.44 18.29 8.75
C PHE A 44 -6.53 18.03 7.24
N TRP A 45 -7.48 18.69 6.56
CA TRP A 45 -7.73 18.46 5.14
C TRP A 45 -6.76 19.18 4.20
N ALA A 46 -6.05 20.23 4.66
CA ALA A 46 -5.04 20.94 3.86
C ALA A 46 -3.91 20.02 3.34
N ASN A 47 -3.60 18.94 4.06
CA ASN A 47 -2.56 17.99 3.70
C ASN A 47 -3.11 16.68 3.10
N ALA A 48 -4.42 16.60 2.85
CA ALA A 48 -5.04 15.38 2.33
C ALA A 48 -4.64 15.12 0.86
N ILE A 49 -4.42 13.85 0.52
CA ILE A 49 -4.17 13.42 -0.86
C ILE A 49 -5.52 13.23 -1.56
N VAL A 50 -5.87 14.14 -2.46
CA VAL A 50 -7.08 14.01 -3.28
C VAL A 50 -6.83 13.01 -4.40
N THR A 51 -7.43 11.83 -4.31
CA THR A 51 -7.52 10.88 -5.43
C THR A 51 -8.77 11.17 -6.26
N SER A 52 -8.68 11.01 -7.58
CA SER A 52 -9.71 11.38 -8.57
C SER A 52 -11.00 10.55 -8.56
N GLY A 53 -11.42 10.05 -7.39
CA GLY A 53 -12.59 9.20 -7.22
C GLY A 53 -12.35 7.72 -7.57
N GLY A 54 -13.32 6.87 -7.22
CA GLY A 54 -13.29 5.41 -7.48
C GLY A 54 -13.22 4.51 -6.24
N GLY A 55 -13.42 5.07 -5.04
CA GLY A 55 -13.47 4.32 -3.77
C GLY A 55 -12.11 3.86 -3.24
N VAL A 56 -12.12 3.22 -2.07
CA VAL A 56 -10.93 2.78 -1.30
C VAL A 56 -9.95 1.98 -2.19
N ALA A 57 -10.47 1.14 -3.08
CA ALA A 57 -9.66 0.31 -3.97
C ALA A 57 -8.81 1.14 -4.95
N THR A 58 -9.38 2.20 -5.52
CA THR A 58 -8.68 3.07 -6.48
C THR A 58 -7.61 3.90 -5.77
N THR A 59 -7.92 4.41 -4.57
CA THR A 59 -6.97 5.14 -3.71
C THR A 59 -5.79 4.25 -3.27
N LEU A 60 -6.07 3.03 -2.81
CA LEU A 60 -5.02 2.06 -2.47
C LEU A 60 -4.15 1.72 -3.69
N ALA A 61 -4.75 1.56 -4.87
CA ALA A 61 -3.99 1.32 -6.10
C ALA A 61 -3.08 2.50 -6.49
N THR A 62 -3.53 3.74 -6.26
CA THR A 62 -2.71 4.94 -6.51
C THR A 62 -1.54 5.03 -5.53
N LEU A 63 -1.79 4.81 -4.23
CA LEU A 63 -0.74 4.75 -3.21
C LEU A 63 0.26 3.62 -3.46
N HIS A 64 -0.20 2.44 -3.88
CA HIS A 64 0.68 1.32 -4.23
C HIS A 64 1.52 1.60 -5.49
N ARG A 65 1.01 2.40 -6.43
CA ARG A 65 1.74 2.87 -7.62
C ARG A 65 2.79 3.92 -7.28
N ALA A 66 2.71 4.57 -6.11
CA ALA A 66 3.73 5.49 -5.60
C ALA A 66 4.97 4.79 -5.03
N ARG A 67 5.13 3.47 -5.19
CA ARG A 67 6.46 2.86 -5.10
C ARG A 67 7.32 3.52 -6.18
N GLY A 68 8.28 4.36 -5.76
CA GLY A 68 9.13 5.15 -6.65
C GLY A 68 9.76 4.30 -7.76
N PRO A 69 10.17 4.92 -8.89
CA PRO A 69 10.66 4.22 -10.07
C PRO A 69 11.70 3.19 -9.63
N GLY A 70 11.39 1.92 -9.82
CA GLY A 70 12.26 0.82 -9.39
C GLY A 70 13.65 1.06 -9.96
N ARG A 71 14.63 1.29 -9.08
CA ARG A 71 16.00 1.59 -9.48
C ARG A 71 16.49 0.50 -10.45
N LYS A 72 16.89 0.90 -11.66
CA LYS A 72 17.53 0.01 -12.65
C LYS A 72 18.94 -0.39 -12.16
N PRO A 73 19.49 -1.55 -12.59
CA PRO A 73 18.83 -2.70 -13.22
C PRO A 73 18.42 -3.74 -12.17
N ARG A 74 17.27 -4.38 -12.38
CA ARG A 74 16.82 -5.49 -11.52
C ARG A 74 17.72 -6.70 -11.78
N LYS A 75 18.30 -7.28 -10.73
CA LYS A 75 19.00 -8.57 -10.83
C LYS A 75 18.05 -9.58 -11.51
N GLN A 76 18.54 -10.30 -12.51
CA GLN A 76 17.74 -11.32 -13.17
C GLN A 76 17.79 -12.61 -12.35
N ALA A 77 16.63 -13.08 -11.90
CA ALA A 77 16.53 -14.36 -11.21
C ALA A 77 16.65 -15.50 -12.23
N LEU A 78 17.71 -16.28 -12.11
CA LEU A 78 17.97 -17.47 -12.91
C LEU A 78 18.20 -18.65 -11.98
N THR A 79 17.76 -19.84 -12.40
CA THR A 79 18.04 -21.09 -11.69
C THR A 79 19.31 -21.70 -12.27
N VAL A 80 20.44 -21.51 -11.60
CA VAL A 80 21.75 -22.06 -12.00
C VAL A 80 22.23 -23.03 -10.93
N ARG A 81 22.80 -24.17 -11.35
CA ARG A 81 23.45 -25.13 -10.46
C ARG A 81 24.95 -24.85 -10.43
N TYR A 82 25.50 -24.66 -9.24
CA TYR A 82 26.93 -24.51 -9.00
C TYR A 82 27.51 -25.79 -8.40
N SER A 83 28.80 -26.02 -8.59
CA SER A 83 29.51 -27.12 -7.93
C SER A 83 29.47 -26.97 -6.40
N PRO A 84 29.40 -28.08 -5.65
CA PRO A 84 29.23 -28.05 -4.20
C PRO A 84 30.37 -27.32 -3.47
N GLU A 85 31.60 -27.43 -3.95
CA GLU A 85 32.79 -26.77 -3.39
C GLU A 85 32.69 -25.23 -3.47
N VAL A 86 32.12 -24.70 -4.56
CA VAL A 86 31.93 -23.26 -4.74
C VAL A 86 30.92 -22.73 -3.73
N ILE A 87 29.79 -23.43 -3.59
CA ILE A 87 28.75 -23.05 -2.63
C ILE A 87 29.25 -23.18 -1.20
N ALA A 88 30.00 -24.24 -0.87
CA ALA A 88 30.57 -24.45 0.45
C ALA A 88 31.53 -23.32 0.83
N TYR A 89 32.44 -22.95 -0.08
CA TYR A 89 33.36 -21.83 0.11
C TYR A 89 32.60 -20.53 0.43
N PHE A 90 31.70 -20.10 -0.46
CA PHE A 90 31.01 -18.82 -0.27
C PHE A 90 30.10 -18.85 0.97
N LYS A 91 29.35 -19.93 1.24
CA LYS A 91 28.54 -20.01 2.46
C LYS A 91 29.39 -19.92 3.74
N GLY A 92 30.60 -20.51 3.73
CA GLY A 92 31.56 -20.39 4.83
C GLY A 92 32.00 -18.96 5.12
N THR A 93 31.85 -18.05 4.14
CA THR A 93 32.20 -16.64 4.32
C THR A 93 31.16 -15.84 5.15
N GLY A 94 30.00 -16.43 5.46
CA GLY A 94 28.97 -15.85 6.35
C GLY A 94 27.88 -15.03 5.64
N GLN A 95 27.25 -14.10 6.37
CA GLN A 95 26.14 -13.28 5.86
C GLN A 95 26.56 -12.52 4.59
N GLY A 96 25.67 -12.43 3.60
CA GLY A 96 25.95 -11.76 2.33
C GLY A 96 26.86 -12.53 1.37
N TRP A 97 27.05 -13.84 1.55
CA TRP A 97 27.85 -14.67 0.65
C TRP A 97 27.38 -14.63 -0.82
N GLN A 98 26.07 -14.50 -1.06
CA GLN A 98 25.52 -14.36 -2.42
C GLN A 98 25.98 -13.08 -3.10
N THR A 99 26.09 -11.97 -2.36
CA THR A 99 26.60 -10.69 -2.88
C THR A 99 28.07 -10.80 -3.24
N ARG A 100 28.89 -11.42 -2.37
CA ARG A 100 30.30 -11.68 -2.66
C ARG A 100 30.51 -12.60 -3.87
N MET A 101 29.65 -13.59 -4.03
CA MET A 101 29.66 -14.45 -5.22
C MET A 101 29.33 -13.66 -6.50
N ASP A 102 28.33 -12.76 -6.45
CA ASP A 102 27.99 -11.86 -7.57
C ASP A 102 29.13 -10.90 -7.92
N GLU A 103 29.85 -10.37 -6.93
CA GLU A 103 31.03 -9.52 -7.12
C GLU A 103 32.19 -10.28 -7.78
N ALA A 104 32.48 -11.50 -7.33
CA ALA A 104 33.51 -12.35 -7.94
C ALA A 104 33.21 -12.66 -9.41
N LEU A 105 31.94 -12.89 -9.76
CA LEU A 105 31.52 -13.09 -11.15
C LEU A 105 31.70 -11.82 -11.99
N LYS A 106 31.40 -10.65 -11.44
CA LYS A 106 31.64 -9.36 -12.12
C LYS A 106 33.13 -9.10 -12.36
N GLU A 107 33.98 -9.41 -11.38
CA GLU A 107 35.42 -9.26 -11.51
C GLU A 107 35.98 -10.19 -12.61
N TRP A 108 35.55 -11.44 -12.63
CA TRP A 108 35.91 -12.41 -13.67
C TRP A 108 35.52 -11.94 -15.09
N ILE A 109 34.38 -11.26 -15.22
CA ILE A 109 33.95 -10.62 -16.48
C ILE A 109 34.87 -9.44 -16.82
N ALA A 110 35.13 -8.55 -15.86
CA ALA A 110 35.97 -7.36 -16.07
C ALA A 110 37.41 -7.72 -16.47
N GLN A 111 37.96 -8.82 -15.93
CA GLN A 111 39.29 -9.33 -16.29
C GLN A 111 39.36 -9.83 -17.73
N ARG A 112 38.25 -10.35 -18.28
CA ARG A 112 38.18 -10.88 -19.67
C ARG A 112 37.84 -9.84 -20.73
N LEU A 113 37.29 -8.71 -20.30
CA LEU A 113 36.97 -7.58 -21.17
C LEU A 113 38.11 -6.57 -21.27
N ARG A 114 39.27 -6.87 -20.68
CA ARG A 114 40.52 -6.11 -20.85
C ARG A 114 41.35 -6.61 -22.01
#